data_AF-A0A521S0T4-F1
#
_entry.id   AF-A0A521S0T4-F1
#
_cell.length_a   1.000
_cell.length_b   1.000
_cell.length_c   1.000
_cell.angle_alpha   90.00
_cell.angle_beta   90.00
_cell.angle_gamma   90.00
#
_symmetry.space_group_name_H-M   'P 1'
#
loop_
_entity.id
_entity.type
_entity.pdbx_description
1 polymer ?
#
loop_
_entity_poly.entity_id
_entity_poly.type
_entity_poly.pdbx_seq_one_letter_code
_entity_poly.pdbx_strand_id
1 'polypeptide(L)'
;MSKVTSKLQVTIPKAIAEAYDIHPGSELRWVPAGDAIRVESEGAQVRSSLPVEKRLAHFVRMMKRIDRLPALPPVPHGEGRGWTREELYAERLERYGRPR
;
A
#
# COMPACT_ATOMS: atom_id res chain seq x y z
N MET A 1 -19.73 6.25 15.33
CA MET A 1 -18.93 6.41 16.56
C MET A 1 -18.13 5.13 16.78
N SER A 2 -16.81 5.20 16.67
CA SER A 2 -15.90 4.09 16.96
C SER A 2 -15.35 4.27 18.38
N LYS A 3 -16.09 3.78 19.38
CA LYS A 3 -15.64 3.76 20.78
C LYS A 3 -15.25 2.34 21.16
N VAL A 4 -14.12 2.19 21.84
CA VAL A 4 -13.68 0.90 22.37
C VAL A 4 -14.54 0.57 23.59
N THR A 5 -15.10 -0.64 23.62
CA THR A 5 -15.89 -1.12 24.78
C THR A 5 -14.98 -1.59 25.92
N SER A 6 -15.54 -1.85 27.10
CA SER A 6 -14.79 -2.43 28.23
C SER A 6 -14.17 -3.79 27.95
N LYS A 7 -14.66 -4.49 26.90
CA LYS A 7 -14.12 -5.77 26.42
C LYS A 7 -13.08 -5.60 25.31
N LEU A 8 -12.59 -4.38 25.09
CA LEU A 8 -11.63 -4.04 24.02
C LEU A 8 -12.16 -4.33 22.61
N GLN A 9 -13.48 -4.27 22.42
CA GLN A 9 -14.11 -4.46 21.11
C GLN A 9 -14.34 -3.11 20.45
N VAL A 10 -14.17 -3.07 19.13
CA VAL A 10 -14.54 -1.93 18.28
C VAL A 10 -15.65 -2.34 17.32
N THR A 11 -16.63 -1.47 17.16
CA THR A 11 -17.70 -1.69 16.17
C THR A 11 -17.20 -1.31 14.78
N ILE A 12 -17.33 -2.24 13.84
CA ILE A 12 -17.05 -1.98 12.42
C ILE A 12 -18.29 -1.30 11.82
N PRO A 13 -18.16 -0.10 11.21
CA PRO A 13 -19.27 0.53 10.52
C PRO A 13 -19.80 -0.36 9.39
N LYS A 14 -21.13 -0.41 9.22
CA LYS A 14 -21.79 -1.28 8.23
C LYS A 14 -21.21 -1.12 6.81
N ALA A 15 -20.97 0.11 6.38
CA ALA A 15 -20.38 0.39 5.07
C ALA A 15 -18.98 -0.24 4.87
N ILE A 16 -18.17 -0.31 5.93
CA ILE A 16 -16.85 -0.96 5.88
C ILE A 16 -17.02 -2.48 5.89
N ALA A 17 -17.92 -3.01 6.74
CA ALA A 17 -18.19 -4.44 6.79
C ALA A 17 -18.62 -4.98 5.40
N GLU A 18 -19.55 -4.31 4.72
CA GLU A 18 -19.98 -4.66 3.36
C GLU A 18 -18.84 -4.53 2.33
N ALA A 19 -18.09 -3.43 2.37
CA ALA A 19 -16.97 -3.18 1.46
C ALA A 19 -15.84 -4.21 1.58
N TYR A 20 -15.69 -4.86 2.74
CA TYR A 20 -14.64 -5.85 3.01
C TYR A 20 -15.16 -7.28 3.25
N ASP A 21 -16.44 -7.55 2.98
CA ASP A 21 -17.10 -8.86 3.16
C ASP A 21 -17.10 -9.41 4.58
N ILE A 22 -17.07 -8.52 5.57
CA ILE A 22 -16.97 -8.92 6.97
C ILE A 22 -18.38 -9.26 7.47
N HIS A 23 -18.56 -10.52 7.84
CA HIS A 23 -19.80 -11.06 8.37
C HIS A 23 -19.59 -11.53 9.82
N PRO A 24 -20.67 -11.68 10.62
CA PRO A 24 -20.58 -12.38 11.89
C PRO A 24 -19.98 -13.77 11.71
N GLY A 25 -18.90 -14.07 12.44
CA GLY A 25 -18.14 -15.32 12.29
C GLY A 25 -16.93 -15.22 11.33
N SER A 26 -16.74 -14.10 10.64
CA SER A 26 -15.51 -13.87 9.87
C SER A 26 -14.29 -13.78 10.78
N GLU A 27 -13.21 -14.46 10.39
CA GLU A 27 -11.91 -14.33 11.05
C GLU A 27 -11.17 -13.09 10.53
N LEU A 28 -10.53 -12.36 11.46
CA LEU A 28 -9.80 -11.13 11.18
C LEU A 28 -8.39 -11.24 11.77
N ARG A 29 -7.39 -10.92 10.95
CA ARG A 29 -6.01 -10.81 11.37
C ARG A 29 -5.69 -9.35 11.70
N TRP A 30 -5.07 -9.14 12.86
CA TRP A 30 -4.61 -7.84 13.32
C TRP A 30 -3.10 -7.74 13.09
N VAL A 31 -2.67 -6.73 12.34
CA VAL A 31 -1.27 -6.54 11.95
C VAL A 31 -0.81 -5.15 12.37
N PRO A 32 0.34 -5.02 13.05
CA PRO A 32 0.92 -3.71 13.34
C PRO A 32 1.37 -3.04 12.03
N ALA A 33 0.98 -1.78 11.83
CA ALA A 33 1.27 -1.00 10.62
C ALA A 33 1.77 0.40 11.00
N GLY A 34 2.94 0.45 11.65
CA GLY A 34 3.55 1.70 12.10
C GLY A 34 2.75 2.33 13.25
N ASP A 35 2.15 3.48 13.00
CA ASP A 35 1.27 4.22 13.92
C ASP A 35 -0.19 3.74 13.89
N ALA A 36 -0.52 2.80 13.01
CA ALA A 36 -1.86 2.24 12.87
C ALA A 36 -1.90 0.72 13.13
N ILE A 37 -3.10 0.22 13.43
CA ILE A 37 -3.40 -1.21 13.43
C ILE A 37 -4.17 -1.53 12.15
N ARG A 38 -3.66 -2.46 11.35
CA ARG A 38 -4.33 -2.95 10.15
C ARG A 38 -5.16 -4.18 10.50
N VAL A 39 -6.39 -4.20 10.00
CA VAL A 39 -7.28 -5.35 10.05
C VAL A 39 -7.34 -5.97 8.65
N GLU A 40 -7.00 -7.24 8.56
CA GLU A 40 -7.03 -8.01 7.32
C GLU A 40 -8.08 -9.11 7.46
N SER A 41 -9.09 -9.15 6.59
CA SER A 41 -9.98 -10.31 6.47
C SER A 41 -9.41 -11.28 5.44
N GLU A 42 -9.61 -12.58 5.64
CA GLU A 42 -9.14 -13.59 4.66
C GLU A 42 -9.74 -13.35 3.27
N GLY A 43 -10.99 -12.88 3.20
CA GLY A 43 -11.66 -12.51 1.95
C GLY A 43 -11.15 -11.20 1.30
N ALA A 44 -10.55 -10.29 2.07
CA ALA A 44 -10.04 -9.02 1.53
C ALA A 44 -8.80 -9.20 0.66
N GLN A 45 -7.95 -10.21 0.94
CA GLN A 45 -6.81 -10.55 0.08
C GLN A 45 -7.27 -10.88 -1.34
N VAL A 46 -8.44 -11.53 -1.48
CA VAL A 46 -9.01 -11.95 -2.77
C VAL A 46 -9.58 -10.76 -3.57
N ARG A 47 -10.14 -9.74 -2.91
CA ARG A 47 -10.80 -8.60 -3.58
C ARG A 47 -9.85 -7.61 -4.26
N SER A 48 -8.57 -7.56 -3.86
CA SER A 48 -7.64 -6.54 -4.38
C SER A 48 -7.01 -6.88 -5.73
N SER A 49 -7.19 -8.10 -6.23
CA SER A 49 -6.71 -8.50 -7.54
C SER A 49 -7.82 -8.22 -8.56
N LEU A 50 -7.91 -6.98 -9.06
CA LEU A 50 -8.58 -6.72 -10.36
C LEU A 50 -8.19 -7.86 -11.31
N PRO A 51 -9.10 -8.43 -12.13
CA PRO A 51 -8.73 -9.44 -13.12
C PRO A 51 -7.46 -9.01 -13.88
N VAL A 52 -6.58 -9.96 -14.20
CA VAL A 52 -5.26 -9.68 -14.79
C VAL A 52 -5.40 -8.74 -15.99
N GLU A 53 -6.44 -8.96 -16.79
CA GLU A 53 -6.80 -8.18 -17.97
C GLU A 53 -7.08 -6.71 -17.63
N LYS A 54 -7.80 -6.44 -16.53
CA LYS A 54 -8.10 -5.07 -16.08
C LYS A 54 -6.84 -4.39 -15.53
N ARG A 55 -5.98 -5.12 -14.82
CA ARG A 55 -4.68 -4.56 -14.37
C ARG A 55 -3.81 -4.18 -15.55
N LEU A 56 -3.70 -5.06 -16.54
CA LEU A 56 -2.97 -4.79 -17.78
C LEU A 56 -3.56 -3.60 -18.54
N ALA A 57 -4.89 -3.52 -18.64
CA ALA A 57 -5.55 -2.38 -19.28
C ALA A 57 -5.26 -1.05 -18.58
N HIS A 58 -5.24 -1.01 -17.24
CA HIS A 58 -4.84 0.18 -16.49
C HIS A 58 -3.37 0.53 -16.71
N PHE A 59 -2.48 -0.47 -16.67
CA PHE A 59 -1.06 -0.28 -16.93
C PHE A 59 -0.80 0.30 -18.32
N VAL A 60 -1.38 -0.30 -19.36
CA VAL A 60 -1.27 0.18 -20.75
C VAL A 60 -1.83 1.60 -20.89
N ARG A 61 -2.96 1.91 -20.24
CA ARG A 61 -3.54 3.26 -20.24
C ARG A 61 -2.60 4.28 -19.60
N MET A 62 -1.94 3.93 -18.50
CA MET A 62 -0.95 4.77 -17.84
C MET A 62 0.27 5.01 -18.75
N MET A 63 0.81 3.95 -19.36
CA MET A 63 1.94 4.05 -20.29
C MET A 63 1.62 4.99 -21.47
N LYS A 64 0.45 4.84 -22.09
CA LYS A 64 0.00 5.76 -23.16
C LYS A 64 -0.09 7.22 -22.71
N ARG A 65 -0.34 7.48 -21.42
CA ARG A 65 -0.35 8.84 -20.87
C ARG A 65 1.09 9.35 -20.73
N ILE A 66 2.01 8.50 -20.27
CA ILE A 66 3.43 8.83 -20.14
C ILE A 66 4.05 9.13 -21.51
N ASP A 67 3.75 8.33 -22.53
CA ASP A 67 4.27 8.54 -23.90
C ASP A 67 3.82 9.87 -24.52
N ARG A 68 2.69 10.41 -24.07
CA ARG A 68 2.15 11.71 -24.51
C ARG A 68 2.75 12.89 -23.76
N LEU A 69 3.46 12.65 -22.65
CA LEU A 69 4.14 13.72 -21.94
C LEU A 69 5.33 14.18 -22.79
N PRO A 70 5.56 15.49 -22.92
CA PRO A 70 6.79 15.97 -23.53
C PRO A 70 7.98 15.48 -22.71
N ALA A 71 9.11 15.23 -23.38
CA ALA A 71 10.35 14.93 -22.69
C ALA A 71 10.64 16.06 -21.70
N LEU A 72 10.71 15.72 -20.42
CA LEU A 72 11.12 16.69 -19.41
C LEU A 72 12.57 17.06 -19.69
N PRO A 73 12.93 18.35 -19.64
CA PRO A 73 14.33 18.74 -19.71
C PRO A 73 15.08 18.02 -18.58
N PRO A 74 16.34 17.60 -18.83
CA PRO A 74 17.15 17.01 -17.77
C PRO A 74 17.17 17.97 -16.59
N VAL A 75 16.79 17.46 -15.41
CA VAL A 75 16.90 18.24 -14.18
C VAL A 75 18.37 18.61 -14.04
N PRO A 76 18.74 19.90 -13.95
CA PRO A 76 20.12 20.28 -13.77
C PRO A 76 20.67 19.52 -12.56
N HIS A 77 21.92 19.06 -12.66
CA HIS A 77 22.67 18.58 -11.49
C HIS A 77 22.95 19.77 -10.56
N GLY A 78 21.90 20.32 -9.94
CA GLY A 78 22.03 21.22 -8.81
C GLY A 78 22.52 20.42 -7.60
N GLU A 79 23.29 21.09 -6.75
CA GLU A 79 23.81 20.57 -5.48
C GLU A 79 22.79 19.61 -4.87
N GLY A 80 23.22 18.34 -4.80
CA GLY A 80 22.34 17.18 -4.83
C GLY A 80 21.36 17.13 -3.67
N ARG A 81 20.52 16.09 -3.69
CA ARG A 81 19.48 15.77 -2.70
C ARG A 81 20.01 15.57 -1.25
N GLY A 82 21.28 15.91 -1.00
CA GLY A 82 22.04 15.64 0.22
C GLY A 82 22.61 14.21 0.27
N TRP A 83 22.30 13.38 -0.73
CA TRP A 83 22.71 11.99 -0.80
C TRP A 83 22.94 11.53 -2.24
N THR A 84 23.89 10.62 -2.41
CA THR A 84 24.11 9.87 -3.65
C THR A 84 23.22 8.63 -3.72
N ARG A 85 23.03 8.07 -4.92
CA ARG A 85 22.26 6.83 -5.11
C ARG A 85 22.93 5.68 -4.37
N GLU A 86 24.25 5.67 -4.40
CA GLU A 86 25.14 4.69 -3.78
C GLU A 86 25.02 4.76 -2.25
N GLU A 87 25.04 5.98 -1.67
CA GLU A 87 24.78 6.20 -0.24
C GLU A 87 23.42 5.66 0.20
N LEU A 88 22.36 5.91 -0.58
CA LEU A 88 21.02 5.38 -0.27
C LEU A 88 20.98 3.85 -0.25
N TYR A 89 21.64 3.19 -1.21
CA TYR A 89 21.69 1.73 -1.23
C TYR A 89 22.58 1.17 -0.13
N ALA A 90 23.69 1.83 0.19
CA ALA A 90 24.57 1.45 1.30
C ALA A 90 23.83 1.58 2.65
N GLU A 91 23.18 2.72 2.90
CA GLU A 91 22.39 2.98 4.11
C GLU A 91 21.22 1.99 4.23
N ARG A 92 20.52 1.70 3.13
CA ARG A 92 19.43 0.70 3.13
C ARG A 92 19.95 -0.72 3.41
N LEU A 93 21.13 -1.06 2.89
CA LEU A 93 21.79 -2.35 3.13
C LEU A 93 22.22 -2.50 4.59
N GLU A 94 22.73 -1.42 5.19
CA GLU A 94 23.08 -1.37 6.62
C GLU A 94 21.83 -1.42 7.51
N ARG A 95 20.78 -0.67 7.15
CA ARG A 95 19.53 -0.57 7.95
C ARG A 95 18.70 -1.85 7.96
N TYR A 96 18.68 -2.60 6.85
CA TYR A 96 17.80 -3.76 6.70
C TYR A 96 18.53 -5.10 6.53
N GLY A 97 19.87 -5.09 6.45
CA GLY A 97 20.67 -6.28 6.17
C GLY A 97 20.42 -6.83 4.76
N ARG A 98 21.40 -7.57 4.21
CA ARG A 98 21.18 -8.29 2.94
C ARG A 98 20.00 -9.26 3.10
N PRO A 99 18.98 -9.25 2.23
CA PRO A 99 18.16 -10.44 2.07
C PRO A 99 19.09 -11.56 1.56
N ARG A 100 19.06 -12.69 2.25
CA ARG A 100 19.75 -13.93 1.84
C ARG A 100 19.13 -14.49 0.57
#